data_AF-A0A2W7KRM8-F1
#
_entry.id   AF-A0A2W7KRM8-F1
#
_cell.length_a   1.000
_cell.length_b   1.000
_cell.length_c   1.000
_cell.angle_alpha   90.00
_cell.angle_beta   90.00
_cell.angle_gamma   90.00
#
_symmetry.space_group_name_H-M   'P 1'
#
loop_
_entity.id
_entity.type
_entity.pdbx_description
1 polymer ?
#
loop_
_entity_poly.entity_id
_entity_poly.type
_entity_poly.pdbx_seq_one_letter_code
_entity_poly.pdbx_strand_id
1 'polypeptide(L)'
;MKKTFVATPARAVLAGLAIIGSLAFTLVPMAPAQAAVQCPQPNSGGAPAVNQQHVFCGEVQVQAAGNRAKGFHSRPNGQSPATVTFTAATTNTPRGPAGIYVLRNFNITQNGATGTKTVSTMFPDTCSQANVVAAIQNAYNNRTGLVNGEFHGPSGASCQAGNPAASFNIVGYMNASGTVVTTAYPDY
;
A
#
# COMPACT_ATOMS: atom_id res chain seq x y z
N MET A 1 -84.97 -24.18 -10.91
CA MET A 1 -84.99 -24.82 -12.24
C MET A 1 -83.67 -24.55 -12.93
N LYS A 2 -83.06 -25.60 -13.47
CA LYS A 2 -81.82 -25.61 -14.25
C LYS A 2 -81.87 -24.60 -15.41
N LYS A 3 -80.74 -23.96 -15.71
CA LYS A 3 -80.26 -23.73 -17.09
C LYS A 3 -78.78 -23.36 -17.06
N THR A 4 -77.99 -24.41 -17.17
CA THR A 4 -76.58 -24.41 -17.54
C THR A 4 -76.46 -23.92 -18.98
N PHE A 5 -75.64 -22.91 -19.25
CA PHE A 5 -75.20 -22.58 -20.61
C PHE A 5 -73.70 -22.82 -20.70
N VAL A 6 -73.35 -23.74 -21.59
CA VAL A 6 -72.00 -24.11 -21.99
C VAL A 6 -71.59 -23.18 -23.13
N ALA A 7 -70.46 -22.49 -23.01
CA ALA A 7 -69.86 -21.73 -24.08
C ALA A 7 -68.53 -22.38 -24.50
N THR A 8 -68.43 -22.67 -25.80
CA THR A 8 -67.30 -23.30 -26.48
C THR A 8 -66.07 -22.37 -26.51
N PRO A 9 -64.83 -22.88 -26.36
CA PRO A 9 -63.64 -22.03 -26.40
C PRO A 9 -63.27 -21.65 -27.85
N ALA A 10 -63.12 -20.35 -28.10
CA ALA A 10 -62.47 -19.84 -29.30
C ALA A 10 -60.95 -20.08 -29.21
N ARG A 11 -60.41 -20.79 -30.21
CA ARG A 11 -58.97 -20.96 -30.41
C ARG A 11 -58.36 -19.62 -30.85
N ALA A 12 -57.68 -18.94 -29.94
CA ALA A 12 -56.76 -17.86 -30.28
C ALA A 12 -55.41 -18.46 -30.68
N VAL A 13 -55.02 -18.27 -31.94
CA VAL A 13 -53.66 -18.55 -32.41
C VAL A 13 -52.78 -17.40 -31.92
N LEU A 14 -52.03 -17.61 -30.84
CA LEU A 14 -50.95 -16.70 -30.46
C LEU A 14 -49.76 -16.94 -31.38
N ALA A 15 -49.50 -15.98 -32.26
CA ALA A 15 -48.24 -15.86 -32.97
C ALA A 15 -47.11 -15.68 -31.94
N GLY A 16 -46.18 -16.63 -31.91
CA GLY A 16 -45.00 -16.58 -31.07
C GLY A 16 -44.06 -15.47 -31.54
N LEU A 17 -43.96 -14.40 -30.76
CA LEU A 17 -42.84 -13.47 -30.82
C LEU A 17 -41.80 -13.94 -29.79
N ALA A 18 -40.85 -14.76 -30.24
CA ALA A 18 -39.68 -15.09 -29.44
C ALA A 18 -38.80 -13.84 -29.35
N ILE A 19 -38.98 -13.04 -28.29
CA ILE A 19 -38.02 -12.00 -27.93
C ILE A 19 -36.77 -12.72 -27.42
N ILE A 20 -35.79 -12.88 -28.30
CA ILE A 20 -34.44 -13.27 -27.92
C ILE A 20 -33.86 -12.07 -27.18
N GLY A 21 -34.11 -12.00 -25.87
CA GLY A 21 -33.46 -11.04 -24.98
C GLY A 21 -31.96 -11.34 -24.97
N SER A 22 -31.19 -10.56 -25.74
CA SER A 22 -29.74 -10.59 -25.69
C SER A 22 -29.29 -10.14 -24.30
N LEU A 23 -28.97 -11.09 -23.42
CA LEU A 23 -28.17 -10.84 -22.22
C LEU A 23 -26.79 -10.35 -22.69
N ALA A 24 -26.65 -9.02 -22.82
CA ALA A 24 -25.36 -8.38 -22.95
C ALA A 24 -24.64 -8.54 -21.60
N PHE A 25 -23.91 -9.65 -21.44
CA PHE A 25 -22.98 -9.86 -20.35
C PHE A 25 -21.85 -8.85 -20.51
N THR A 26 -21.98 -7.68 -19.88
CA THR A 26 -20.89 -6.71 -19.77
C THR A 26 -19.79 -7.36 -18.95
N LEU A 27 -18.73 -7.82 -19.62
CA LEU A 27 -17.49 -8.25 -18.99
C LEU A 27 -16.89 -7.04 -18.27
N VAL A 28 -17.18 -6.89 -16.98
CA VAL A 28 -16.46 -5.95 -16.13
C VAL A 28 -15.04 -6.51 -15.97
N PRO A 29 -14.00 -5.82 -16.45
CA PRO A 29 -12.63 -6.27 -16.26
C PRO A 29 -12.33 -6.29 -14.76
N MET A 30 -12.19 -7.47 -14.18
CA MET A 30 -11.63 -7.61 -12.83
C MET A 30 -10.17 -7.15 -12.90
N ALA A 31 -9.88 -5.99 -12.32
CA ALA A 31 -8.50 -5.53 -12.17
C ALA A 31 -7.71 -6.60 -11.38
N PRO A 32 -6.49 -6.97 -11.81
CA PRO A 32 -5.70 -7.95 -11.10
C PRO A 32 -5.44 -7.46 -9.67
N ALA A 33 -5.69 -8.32 -8.68
CA ALA A 33 -5.31 -8.07 -7.30
C ALA A 33 -3.78 -7.87 -7.27
N GLN A 34 -3.34 -6.71 -6.81
CA GLN A 34 -1.91 -6.41 -6.70
C GLN A 34 -1.32 -7.20 -5.54
N ALA A 35 -0.23 -7.92 -5.79
CA ALA A 35 0.41 -8.75 -4.78
C ALA A 35 1.14 -7.90 -3.74
N ALA A 36 1.12 -8.37 -2.49
CA ALA A 36 1.92 -7.79 -1.41
C ALA A 36 3.43 -7.97 -1.69
N VAL A 37 4.25 -7.10 -1.08
CA VAL A 37 5.71 -7.23 -1.13
C VAL A 37 6.12 -8.56 -0.49
N GLN A 38 6.90 -9.36 -1.22
CA GLN A 38 7.46 -10.61 -0.71
C GLN A 38 8.70 -10.32 0.14
N CYS A 39 8.78 -10.86 1.35
CA CYS A 39 9.93 -10.66 2.23
C CYS A 39 10.76 -11.95 2.39
N PRO A 40 12.09 -11.87 2.56
CA PRO A 40 12.90 -10.66 2.72
C PRO A 40 13.18 -9.91 1.41
N GLN A 41 13.59 -8.65 1.51
CA GLN A 41 13.95 -7.81 0.36
C GLN A 41 15.44 -7.43 0.36
N PRO A 42 16.14 -7.50 -0.79
CA PRO A 42 17.49 -6.99 -0.90
C PRO A 42 17.50 -5.45 -0.95
N ASN A 43 18.67 -4.83 -0.77
CA ASN A 43 18.82 -3.42 -1.10
C ASN A 43 18.42 -3.17 -2.57
N SER A 44 17.83 -2.01 -2.84
CA SER A 44 17.52 -1.63 -4.22
C SER A 44 18.79 -1.41 -5.03
N GLY A 45 18.68 -1.43 -6.36
CA GLY A 45 19.70 -0.85 -7.22
C GLY A 45 19.74 0.68 -7.13
N GLY A 46 20.72 1.28 -7.79
CA GLY A 46 20.91 2.73 -7.87
C GLY A 46 21.86 3.30 -6.82
N ALA A 47 22.11 4.60 -6.91
CA ALA A 47 22.98 5.34 -6.00
C ALA A 47 22.21 6.53 -5.41
N PRO A 48 21.90 6.53 -4.10
CA PRO A 48 22.18 5.46 -3.14
C PRO A 48 21.22 4.27 -3.33
N ALA A 49 21.67 3.09 -2.91
CA ALA A 49 20.77 1.95 -2.75
C ALA A 49 19.84 2.20 -1.55
N VAL A 50 18.62 1.64 -1.58
CA VAL A 50 17.65 1.76 -0.48
C VAL A 50 17.51 0.43 0.23
N ASN A 51 17.56 0.42 1.56
CA ASN A 51 17.24 -0.77 2.36
C ASN A 51 15.74 -1.09 2.28
N GLN A 52 15.37 -1.86 1.26
CA GLN A 52 13.99 -2.24 1.00
C GLN A 52 13.40 -3.14 2.09
N GLN A 53 14.24 -3.97 2.74
CA GLN A 53 13.81 -4.75 3.91
C GLN A 53 13.26 -3.81 4.98
N HIS A 54 14.01 -2.75 5.30
CA HIS A 54 13.59 -1.80 6.32
C HIS A 54 12.34 -1.01 5.91
N VAL A 55 12.27 -0.53 4.67
CA VAL A 55 11.15 0.32 4.21
C VAL A 55 9.85 -0.47 4.02
N PHE A 56 9.90 -1.67 3.44
CA PHE A 56 8.69 -2.40 3.03
C PHE A 56 8.35 -3.59 3.93
N CYS A 57 9.34 -4.28 4.49
CA CYS A 57 9.11 -5.51 5.27
C CYS A 57 9.13 -5.26 6.77
N GLY A 58 9.87 -4.25 7.21
CA GLY A 58 10.20 -4.06 8.62
C GLY A 58 11.24 -5.06 9.13
N GLU A 59 11.71 -4.81 10.34
CA GLU A 59 12.78 -5.58 10.97
C GLU A 59 12.46 -5.83 12.45
N VAL A 60 12.92 -6.96 12.97
CA VAL A 60 12.81 -7.30 14.40
C VAL A 60 14.21 -7.48 14.97
N GLN A 61 14.55 -6.63 15.94
CA GLN A 61 15.73 -6.81 16.77
C GLN A 61 15.35 -7.63 18.00
N VAL A 62 15.86 -8.85 18.10
CA VAL A 62 15.70 -9.70 19.28
C VAL A 62 16.55 -9.14 20.42
N GLN A 63 15.95 -8.93 21.58
CA GLN A 63 16.62 -8.40 22.77
C GLN A 63 16.12 -9.11 24.03
N ALA A 64 16.95 -9.16 25.08
CA ALA A 64 16.59 -9.78 26.35
C ALA A 64 15.37 -9.13 27.04
N ALA A 65 15.19 -7.82 26.84
CA ALA A 65 14.06 -7.04 27.38
C ALA A 65 12.80 -7.08 26.50
N GLY A 66 12.79 -7.88 25.44
CA GLY A 66 11.70 -7.98 24.47
C GLY A 66 12.10 -7.54 23.07
N ASN A 67 11.46 -8.14 22.06
CA ASN A 67 11.75 -7.87 20.66
C ASN A 67 11.35 -6.44 20.27
N ARG A 68 12.28 -5.71 19.65
CA ARG A 68 12.04 -4.35 19.15
C ARG A 68 11.81 -4.36 17.65
N ALA A 69 10.63 -3.93 17.23
CA ALA A 69 10.29 -3.76 15.82
C ALA A 69 10.77 -2.41 15.25
N LYS A 70 11.25 -2.40 14.01
CA LYS A 70 11.78 -1.21 13.29
C LYS A 70 11.30 -1.18 11.84
N GLY A 71 11.42 -0.01 11.22
CA GLY A 71 11.05 0.20 9.82
C GLY A 71 9.55 0.10 9.56
N PHE A 72 9.24 -0.44 8.38
CA PHE A 72 7.92 -0.48 7.75
C PHE A 72 7.31 0.90 7.57
N HIS A 73 7.67 1.55 6.46
CA HIS A 73 7.28 2.91 6.11
C HIS A 73 6.43 2.98 4.85
N SER A 74 6.13 1.87 4.20
CA SER A 74 5.26 1.86 3.02
C SER A 74 4.45 0.56 2.93
N ARG A 75 3.20 0.71 2.49
CA ARG A 75 2.35 -0.37 1.99
C ARG A 75 2.14 -0.15 0.49
N PRO A 76 3.03 -0.66 -0.38
CA PRO A 76 2.89 -0.46 -1.81
C PRO A 76 1.51 -0.88 -2.31
N ASN A 77 0.84 0.05 -2.99
CA ASN A 77 -0.53 -0.12 -3.45
C ASN A 77 -1.54 -0.54 -2.35
N GLY A 78 -1.30 -0.08 -1.12
CA GLY A 78 -2.10 -0.41 0.06
C GLY A 78 -1.91 -1.83 0.60
N GLN A 79 -0.98 -2.62 0.06
CA GLN A 79 -0.78 -4.00 0.51
C GLN A 79 0.32 -4.08 1.57
N SER A 80 0.01 -4.78 2.68
CA SER A 80 1.00 -5.09 3.71
C SER A 80 1.71 -6.40 3.37
N PRO A 81 3.04 -6.52 3.61
CA PRO A 81 3.74 -7.78 3.49
C PRO A 81 3.25 -8.78 4.55
N ALA A 82 3.53 -10.06 4.35
CA ALA A 82 3.23 -11.11 5.33
C ALA A 82 3.96 -10.93 6.68
N THR A 83 5.03 -10.13 6.71
CA THR A 83 5.76 -9.78 7.95
C THR A 83 5.03 -8.79 8.83
N VAL A 84 3.95 -8.16 8.36
CA VAL A 84 3.22 -7.13 9.11
C VAL A 84 1.81 -7.60 9.43
N THR A 85 1.44 -7.51 10.70
CA THR A 85 0.09 -7.85 11.18
C THR A 85 -0.51 -6.69 11.94
N PHE A 86 -1.69 -6.26 11.50
CA PHE A 86 -2.51 -5.29 12.24
C PHE A 86 -3.31 -6.01 13.31
N THR A 87 -3.44 -5.36 14.46
CA THR A 87 -4.19 -5.85 15.62
C THR A 87 -5.38 -4.94 15.88
N ALA A 88 -6.25 -5.31 16.82
CA ALA A 88 -7.33 -4.43 17.27
C ALA A 88 -6.83 -3.09 17.84
N ALA A 89 -5.56 -3.01 18.28
CA ALA A 89 -4.94 -1.79 18.78
C ALA A 89 -4.33 -0.93 17.66
N THR A 90 -4.26 -1.42 16.43
CA THR A 90 -3.62 -0.70 15.33
C THR A 90 -4.47 0.48 14.91
N THR A 91 -3.89 1.69 14.95
CA THR A 91 -4.55 2.90 14.46
C THR A 91 -3.88 3.41 13.20
N ASN A 92 -4.68 3.89 12.26
CA ASN A 92 -4.23 4.61 11.06
C ASN A 92 -4.80 6.03 11.11
N THR A 93 -3.92 7.03 11.18
CA THR A 93 -4.31 8.44 11.22
C THR A 93 -3.66 9.20 10.08
N PRO A 94 -4.43 9.85 9.17
CA PRO A 94 -3.88 10.76 8.17
C PRO A 94 -2.96 11.81 8.82
N ARG A 95 -1.89 12.17 8.11
CA ARG A 95 -0.91 13.13 8.62
C ARG A 95 -0.21 13.88 7.48
N GLY A 96 -0.22 15.21 7.52
CA GLY A 96 0.35 16.03 6.45
C GLY A 96 -0.52 16.04 5.19
N PRO A 97 0.04 16.24 3.98
CA PRO A 97 -0.70 16.16 2.72
C PRO A 97 -1.47 14.86 2.57
N ALA A 98 -2.67 14.93 1.98
CA ALA A 98 -3.59 13.80 1.91
C ALA A 98 -2.93 12.54 1.28
N GLY A 99 -2.88 11.43 2.02
CA GLY A 99 -2.26 10.19 1.58
C GLY A 99 -1.05 9.78 2.43
N ILE A 100 -0.34 10.72 3.07
CA ILE A 100 0.61 10.38 4.14
C ILE A 100 -0.20 10.11 5.42
N TYR A 101 0.21 9.12 6.19
CA TYR A 101 -0.47 8.75 7.42
C TYR A 101 0.50 8.14 8.43
N VAL A 102 0.02 7.95 9.65
CA VAL A 102 0.77 7.30 10.73
C VAL A 102 0.06 6.03 11.13
N LEU A 103 0.82 4.93 11.16
CA LEU A 103 0.43 3.70 11.82
C LEU A 103 0.97 3.65 13.23
N ARG A 104 0.18 3.16 14.16
CA ARG A 104 0.61 2.89 15.55
C ARG A 104 0.19 1.50 15.96
N ASN A 105 0.95 0.91 16.87
CA ASN A 105 0.61 -0.33 17.58
C ASN A 105 0.26 -1.50 16.64
N PHE A 106 1.19 -1.87 15.77
CA PHE A 106 1.09 -3.05 14.91
C PHE A 106 2.29 -3.97 15.12
N ASN A 107 2.21 -5.22 14.68
CA ASN A 107 3.27 -6.19 14.86
C ASN A 107 4.08 -6.37 13.58
N ILE A 108 5.39 -6.57 13.76
CA ILE A 108 6.32 -7.01 12.72
C ILE A 108 6.89 -8.35 13.16
N THR A 109 6.86 -9.33 12.26
CA THR A 109 7.43 -10.67 12.45
C THR A 109 8.54 -10.90 11.44
N GLN A 110 9.73 -11.22 11.92
CA GLN A 110 10.89 -11.55 11.09
C GLN A 110 11.61 -12.75 11.71
N ASN A 111 11.91 -13.77 10.91
CA ASN A 111 12.64 -14.96 11.33
C ASN A 111 12.05 -15.62 12.60
N GLY A 112 10.71 -15.68 12.69
CA GLY A 112 9.98 -16.25 13.83
C GLY A 112 9.92 -15.35 15.08
N ALA A 113 10.63 -14.24 15.12
CA ALA A 113 10.55 -13.26 16.20
C ALA A 113 9.49 -12.19 15.86
N THR A 114 8.62 -11.88 16.82
CA THR A 114 7.61 -10.81 16.69
C THR A 114 7.91 -9.68 17.66
N GLY A 115 7.84 -8.44 17.19
CA GLY A 115 7.89 -7.24 18.02
C GLY A 115 6.78 -6.26 17.66
N THR A 116 6.38 -5.43 18.62
CA THR A 116 5.38 -4.37 18.39
C THR A 116 6.06 -3.08 17.95
N LYS A 117 5.58 -2.50 16.84
CA LYS A 117 5.97 -1.19 16.35
C LYS A 117 4.99 -0.14 16.88
N THR A 118 5.51 0.79 17.68
CA THR A 118 4.68 1.82 18.32
C THR A 118 4.22 2.91 17.35
N VAL A 119 5.05 3.28 16.37
CA VAL A 119 4.76 4.35 15.42
C VAL A 119 5.51 4.17 14.11
N SER A 120 4.88 4.47 12.98
CA SER A 120 5.52 4.62 11.68
C SER A 120 4.81 5.68 10.85
N THR A 121 5.56 6.61 10.26
CA THR A 121 5.04 7.48 9.21
C THR A 121 5.11 6.73 7.89
N MET A 122 4.00 6.74 7.15
CA MET A 122 3.77 5.92 5.99
C MET A 122 3.74 6.77 4.72
N PHE A 123 4.48 6.32 3.71
CA PHE A 123 4.31 6.76 2.32
C PHE A 123 2.87 6.52 1.86
N PRO A 124 2.36 7.31 0.89
CA PRO A 124 1.04 7.09 0.32
C PRO A 124 0.84 5.67 -0.19
N ASP A 125 -0.29 5.06 0.19
CA ASP A 125 -0.68 3.71 -0.26
C ASP A 125 -0.81 3.65 -1.79
N THR A 126 -1.03 4.76 -2.47
CA THR A 126 -1.08 4.85 -3.94
C THR A 126 0.28 4.70 -4.62
N CYS A 127 1.39 4.78 -3.88
CA CYS A 127 2.72 4.63 -4.45
C CYS A 127 3.10 3.15 -4.55
N SER A 128 3.57 2.73 -5.73
CA SER A 128 4.17 1.41 -5.93
C SER A 128 5.52 1.30 -5.21
N GLN A 129 6.03 0.07 -5.05
CA GLN A 129 7.35 -0.17 -4.44
C GLN A 129 8.46 0.59 -5.19
N ALA A 130 8.45 0.52 -6.52
CA ALA A 130 9.40 1.22 -7.37
C ALA A 130 9.29 2.75 -7.22
N ASN A 131 8.06 3.28 -7.13
CA ASN A 131 7.82 4.71 -6.95
C ASN A 131 8.36 5.21 -5.60
N VAL A 132 8.20 4.43 -4.52
CA VAL A 132 8.76 4.77 -3.21
C VAL A 132 10.30 4.76 -3.25
N VAL A 133 10.91 3.74 -3.85
CA VAL A 133 12.38 3.69 -4.02
C VAL A 133 12.88 4.90 -4.80
N ALA A 134 12.25 5.19 -5.94
CA ALA A 134 12.61 6.33 -6.78
C ALA A 134 12.43 7.67 -6.04
N ALA A 135 11.38 7.81 -5.22
CA ALA A 135 11.16 9.01 -4.42
C ALA A 135 12.23 9.20 -3.33
N ILE A 136 12.65 8.12 -2.65
CA ILE A 136 13.74 8.17 -1.67
C ILE A 136 15.06 8.57 -2.33
N GLN A 137 15.37 7.99 -3.49
CA GLN A 137 16.56 8.35 -4.26
C GLN A 137 16.50 9.80 -4.76
N ASN A 138 15.32 10.26 -5.21
CA ASN A 138 15.11 11.66 -5.58
C ASN A 138 15.35 12.60 -4.39
N ALA A 139 14.80 12.27 -3.21
CA ALA A 139 14.99 13.06 -2.01
C ALA A 139 16.46 13.15 -1.61
N TYR A 140 17.20 12.05 -1.69
CA TYR A 140 18.65 12.11 -1.47
C TYR A 140 19.35 12.99 -2.50
N ASN A 141 19.07 12.82 -3.80
CA ASN A 141 19.75 13.57 -4.86
C ASN A 141 19.43 15.07 -4.85
N ASN A 142 18.26 15.45 -4.35
CA ASN A 142 17.79 16.83 -4.24
C ASN A 142 17.73 17.31 -2.78
N ARG A 143 18.58 16.73 -1.91
CA ARG A 143 18.60 17.05 -0.49
C ARG A 143 19.11 18.47 -0.22
N THR A 144 18.60 19.10 0.83
CA THR A 144 19.09 20.41 1.31
C THR A 144 20.41 20.30 2.07
N GLY A 145 20.72 19.11 2.60
CA GLY A 145 21.96 18.83 3.32
C GLY A 145 22.13 17.35 3.65
N LEU A 146 23.31 16.98 4.12
CA LEU A 146 23.61 15.67 4.69
C LEU A 146 24.40 15.86 5.99
N VAL A 147 23.73 15.74 7.14
CA VAL A 147 24.31 15.99 8.47
C VAL A 147 24.23 14.71 9.27
N ASN A 148 25.36 14.18 9.74
CA ASN A 148 25.42 12.91 10.49
C ASN A 148 24.73 11.73 9.77
N GLY A 149 24.78 11.72 8.43
CA GLY A 149 24.12 10.72 7.59
C GLY A 149 22.62 10.97 7.36
N GLU A 150 22.00 11.93 8.04
CA GLU A 150 20.60 12.33 7.83
C GLU A 150 20.49 13.30 6.65
N PHE A 151 19.48 13.08 5.80
CA PHE A 151 19.12 13.98 4.71
C PHE A 151 17.62 14.26 4.70
N HIS A 152 17.27 15.46 4.21
CA HIS A 152 15.90 15.86 3.90
C HIS A 152 15.85 16.27 2.43
N GLY A 153 14.83 15.80 1.70
CA GLY A 153 14.61 16.24 0.33
C GLY A 153 13.23 15.89 -0.21
N PRO A 154 12.85 16.45 -1.37
CA PRO A 154 11.54 16.26 -1.94
C PRO A 154 11.38 14.86 -2.55
N SER A 155 10.17 14.29 -2.42
CA SER A 155 9.78 13.02 -3.02
C SER A 155 9.80 13.03 -4.56
N GLY A 156 9.76 14.22 -5.17
CA GLY A 156 9.63 14.39 -6.62
C GLY A 156 8.26 13.96 -7.14
N ALA A 157 8.20 13.61 -8.43
CA ALA A 157 6.97 13.22 -9.12
C ALA A 157 6.65 11.72 -9.02
N SER A 158 7.61 10.87 -8.62
CA SER A 158 7.44 9.42 -8.60
C SER A 158 6.47 8.95 -7.51
N CYS A 159 6.45 9.65 -6.37
CA CYS A 159 5.49 9.40 -5.30
C CYS A 159 5.02 10.75 -4.74
N GLN A 160 3.73 11.03 -4.91
CA GLN A 160 3.09 12.29 -4.55
C GLN A 160 1.91 12.05 -3.60
N ALA A 161 1.55 13.08 -2.86
CA ALA A 161 0.43 13.08 -1.91
C ALA A 161 -0.42 14.33 -2.14
N GLY A 162 -1.69 14.29 -1.76
CA GLY A 162 -2.62 15.40 -1.84
C GLY A 162 -3.62 15.29 -2.99
N ASN A 163 -4.58 16.22 -2.99
CA ASN A 163 -5.41 16.54 -4.14
C ASN A 163 -5.45 18.08 -4.30
N PRO A 164 -4.74 18.67 -5.29
CA PRO A 164 -3.96 18.00 -6.32
C PRO A 164 -2.71 17.28 -5.75
N ALA A 165 -2.21 16.29 -6.47
CA ALA A 165 -1.01 15.54 -6.07
C ALA A 165 0.23 16.44 -6.12
N ALA A 166 1.00 16.46 -5.04
CA ALA A 166 2.20 17.26 -4.87
C ALA A 166 3.34 16.46 -4.24
N SER A 167 4.57 16.96 -4.42
CA SER A 167 5.73 16.41 -3.72
C SER A 167 5.66 16.73 -2.23
N PHE A 168 6.27 15.88 -1.42
CA PHE A 168 6.41 16.03 0.04
C PHE A 168 7.87 15.76 0.44
N ASN A 169 8.28 16.24 1.61
CA ASN A 169 9.63 16.00 2.10
C ASN A 169 9.78 14.57 2.63
N ILE A 170 10.96 14.00 2.46
CA ILE A 170 11.36 12.68 2.97
C ILE A 170 12.59 12.90 3.84
N VAL A 171 12.56 12.32 5.04
CA VAL A 171 13.76 12.16 5.89
C VAL A 171 14.35 10.79 5.58
N GLY A 172 15.67 10.71 5.45
CA GLY A 172 16.38 9.45 5.33
C GLY A 172 17.76 9.47 5.99
N TYR A 173 18.27 8.27 6.29
CA TYR A 173 19.57 8.10 6.95
C TYR A 173 20.46 7.18 6.14
N MET A 174 21.65 7.66 5.81
CA MET A 174 22.71 6.91 5.15
C MET A 174 23.42 5.97 6.12
N ASN A 175 23.92 4.85 5.62
CA ASN A 175 24.88 4.04 6.35
C ASN A 175 26.22 4.78 6.47
N ALA A 176 27.13 4.27 7.31
CA ALA A 176 28.44 4.91 7.55
C ALA A 176 29.29 5.08 6.27
N SER A 177 29.12 4.20 5.26
CA SER A 177 29.82 4.32 3.99
C SER A 177 29.19 5.31 3.00
N GLY A 178 28.01 5.87 3.31
CA GLY A 178 27.31 6.81 2.42
C GLY A 178 26.76 6.18 1.14
N THR A 179 26.58 4.87 1.09
CA THR A 179 26.16 4.14 -0.12
C THR A 179 24.72 3.61 -0.06
N VAL A 180 24.18 3.44 1.15
CA VAL A 180 22.84 2.87 1.36
C VAL A 180 22.02 3.80 2.24
N VAL A 181 20.81 4.14 1.80
CA VAL A 181 19.76 4.69 2.66
C VAL A 181 19.22 3.56 3.53
N THR A 182 19.60 3.56 4.80
CA THR A 182 19.26 2.52 5.78
C THR A 182 17.81 2.58 6.23
N THR A 183 17.23 3.79 6.24
CA THR A 183 15.82 4.05 6.49
C THR A 183 15.42 5.35 5.82
N ALA A 184 14.15 5.44 5.40
CA ALA A 184 13.55 6.67 4.92
C ALA A 184 12.04 6.63 5.12
N TYR A 185 11.46 7.79 5.40
CA TYR A 185 10.04 7.96 5.65
C TYR A 185 9.60 9.41 5.32
N PRO A 186 8.31 9.65 5.05
CA PRO A 186 7.82 11.01 4.84
C PRO A 186 8.09 11.91 6.05
N ASP A 187 8.74 13.04 5.78
CA ASP A 187 8.95 14.14 6.72
C ASP A 187 7.63 14.88 6.95
N TYR A 188 7.48 15.44 8.15
CA TYR A 188 6.22 15.98 8.64
C TYR A 188 6.40 17.32 9.34
#